data_AF-A0A9W9W907-F1
#
_entry.id   AF-A0A9W9W907-F1
#
_cell.length_a   1.000
_cell.length_b   1.000
_cell.length_c   1.000
_cell.angle_alpha   90.00
_cell.angle_beta   90.00
_cell.angle_gamma   90.00
#
_symmetry.space_group_name_H-M   'P 1'
#
loop_
_entity.id
_entity.type
_entity.pdbx_description
1 polymer ?
#
loop_
_entity_poly.entity_id
_entity_poly.type
_entity_poly.pdbx_seq_one_letter_code
_entity_poly.pdbx_strand_id
1 'polypeptide(L)'
;MAPKNNKAAGKAKGKDTSDDKSKGKGGLKAATSINARHILCEKHSKKEEALEKLRNGTKFDEVAREFSEDKARQGGALGWKVRGSLHGDFEKIAYDLEPSTTGNPKYAEVKTGHGYHIIMVEGRK
;
A
#
# COMPACT_ATOMS: atom_id res chain seq x y z
N MET A 1 28.47 24.51 -40.35
CA MET A 1 27.61 23.34 -40.62
C MET A 1 27.41 22.55 -39.34
N ALA A 2 26.17 22.41 -38.88
CA ALA A 2 25.70 21.36 -37.96
C ALA A 2 25.38 20.06 -38.77
N PRO A 3 24.73 18.99 -38.24
CA PRO A 3 24.83 18.22 -36.98
C PRO A 3 24.89 16.67 -37.24
N LYS A 4 24.92 15.82 -36.17
CA LYS A 4 24.37 14.41 -36.00
C LYS A 4 25.19 13.67 -34.90
N ASN A 5 24.74 13.35 -33.69
CA ASN A 5 23.58 12.61 -33.11
C ASN A 5 23.66 11.06 -33.14
N ASN A 6 23.94 10.44 -31.97
CA ASN A 6 23.26 9.26 -31.37
C ASN A 6 24.00 8.83 -30.06
N LYS A 7 23.43 8.95 -28.85
CA LYS A 7 22.36 8.18 -28.16
C LYS A 7 22.83 6.86 -27.52
N ALA A 8 23.17 6.92 -26.23
CA ALA A 8 23.12 5.82 -25.24
C ALA A 8 22.86 6.48 -23.86
N ALA A 9 21.64 6.44 -23.32
CA ALA A 9 21.06 5.37 -22.49
C ALA A 9 21.66 5.30 -21.07
N GLY A 10 20.83 5.56 -20.05
CA GLY A 10 21.17 5.29 -18.65
C GLY A 10 20.75 6.35 -17.61
N LYS A 11 19.52 6.88 -17.66
CA LYS A 11 18.99 7.78 -16.62
C LYS A 11 18.49 6.94 -15.44
N ALA A 12 19.36 6.60 -14.50
CA ALA A 12 18.97 6.03 -13.21
C ALA A 12 18.36 7.13 -12.33
N LYS A 13 17.06 7.35 -12.47
CA LYS A 13 16.28 8.23 -11.58
C LYS A 13 15.73 7.39 -10.42
N GLY A 14 16.62 7.06 -9.48
CA GLY A 14 16.24 6.52 -8.17
C GLY A 14 15.83 7.69 -7.28
N LYS A 15 14.52 7.95 -7.26
CA LYS A 15 13.87 9.05 -6.55
C LYS A 15 13.83 8.75 -5.05
N ASP A 16 14.47 9.63 -4.29
CA ASP A 16 14.09 10.14 -2.97
C ASP A 16 13.44 9.16 -1.98
N THR A 17 14.14 8.85 -0.90
CA THR A 17 13.46 8.52 0.36
C THR A 17 14.16 9.30 1.45
N SER A 18 13.67 10.53 1.62
CA SER A 18 14.02 11.45 2.69
C SER A 18 13.96 10.77 4.06
N ASP A 19 15.06 10.94 4.79
CA ASP A 19 15.17 10.83 6.24
C ASP A 19 14.21 11.85 6.89
N ASP A 20 13.30 11.39 7.76
CA ASP A 20 12.70 12.28 8.76
C ASP A 20 12.39 11.53 10.06
N LYS A 21 12.75 12.21 11.14
CA LYS A 21 12.85 11.77 12.51
C LYS A 21 11.71 12.43 13.29
N SER A 22 10.75 11.67 13.83
CA SER A 22 9.90 12.24 14.87
C SER A 22 9.32 11.26 15.88
N LYS A 23 9.40 11.69 17.15
CA LYS A 23 8.96 11.04 18.39
C LYS A 23 7.43 10.90 18.47
N GLY A 24 6.95 9.82 19.10
CA GLY A 24 5.58 9.73 19.58
C GLY A 24 5.35 8.56 20.55
N LYS A 25 5.27 8.87 21.85
CA LYS A 25 4.84 7.99 22.94
C LYS A 25 3.44 7.41 22.67
N GLY A 26 3.23 6.15 23.06
CA GLY A 26 1.91 5.70 23.54
C GLY A 26 1.43 4.34 23.02
N GLY A 27 1.54 3.33 23.88
CA GLY A 27 0.55 2.25 23.99
C GLY A 27 0.60 1.12 22.97
N LEU A 28 0.64 -0.10 23.49
CA LEU A 28 0.61 -1.42 22.82
C LEU A 28 1.96 -1.80 22.18
N LYS A 29 2.53 -2.87 22.74
CA LYS A 29 3.89 -3.41 22.54
C LYS A 29 4.33 -3.35 21.07
N ALA A 30 5.56 -2.88 20.89
CA ALA A 30 6.24 -2.57 19.64
C ALA A 30 6.22 -3.73 18.63
N ALA A 31 5.18 -3.82 17.80
CA ALA A 31 5.45 -4.21 16.43
C ALA A 31 6.14 -3.01 15.78
N THR A 32 7.42 -3.17 15.47
CA THR A 32 8.24 -2.14 14.83
C THR A 32 7.90 -2.06 13.35
N SER A 33 7.37 -3.13 12.76
CA SER A 33 7.03 -3.22 11.35
C SER A 33 5.77 -4.03 11.08
N ILE A 34 4.93 -3.56 10.18
CA ILE A 34 3.77 -4.26 9.64
C ILE A 34 4.03 -4.63 8.19
N ASN A 35 3.81 -5.89 7.82
CA ASN A 35 3.72 -6.29 6.43
C ASN A 35 2.27 -6.13 5.99
N ALA A 36 2.03 -5.15 5.13
CA ALA A 36 0.70 -4.83 4.64
C ALA A 36 0.66 -4.81 3.12
N ARG A 37 -0.55 -4.99 2.60
CA ARG A 37 -0.92 -4.72 1.23
C ARG A 37 -1.98 -3.64 1.23
N HIS A 38 -2.03 -2.85 0.17
CA HIS A 38 -3.10 -1.91 -0.04
C HIS A 38 -3.65 -1.94 -1.47
N ILE A 39 -4.85 -1.41 -1.64
CA ILE A 39 -5.45 -1.15 -2.95
C ILE A 39 -5.86 0.31 -2.90
N LEU A 40 -5.25 1.14 -3.73
CA LEU A 40 -5.68 2.52 -3.92
C LEU A 40 -6.67 2.57 -5.08
N CYS A 41 -7.87 3.07 -4.85
CA CYS A 41 -8.84 3.37 -5.88
C CYS A 41 -9.22 4.84 -5.78
N GLU A 42 -8.94 5.65 -6.80
CA GLU A 42 -9.37 7.05 -6.84
C GLU A 42 -10.90 7.14 -6.99
N LYS A 43 -11.50 6.16 -7.67
CA LYS A 43 -12.95 6.10 -7.95
C LYS A 43 -13.69 5.21 -6.95
N HIS A 44 -14.85 5.68 -6.48
CA HIS A 44 -15.75 4.87 -5.65
C HIS A 44 -16.19 3.58 -6.36
N SER A 45 -16.53 3.65 -7.65
CA SER A 45 -16.94 2.48 -8.43
C SER A 45 -15.87 1.38 -8.44
N LYS A 46 -14.59 1.74 -8.64
CA LYS A 46 -13.49 0.76 -8.60
C LYS A 46 -13.34 0.13 -7.22
N LYS A 47 -13.51 0.91 -6.14
CA LYS A 47 -13.49 0.40 -4.76
C LYS A 47 -14.61 -0.63 -4.54
N GLU A 48 -15.82 -0.33 -5.01
CA GLU A 48 -16.96 -1.25 -4.90
C GLU A 48 -16.73 -2.56 -5.66
N GLU A 49 -16.27 -2.48 -6.91
CA GLU A 49 -15.92 -3.67 -7.70
C GLU A 49 -14.81 -4.49 -7.02
N ALA A 50 -13.79 -3.83 -6.47
CA ALA A 50 -12.73 -4.49 -5.73
C ALA A 50 -13.27 -5.21 -4.48
N LEU A 51 -14.17 -4.56 -3.73
CA LEU A 51 -14.82 -5.16 -2.56
C LEU A 51 -15.70 -6.35 -2.95
N GLU A 52 -16.44 -6.28 -4.05
CA GLU A 52 -17.22 -7.41 -4.56
C GLU A 52 -16.32 -8.60 -4.91
N LYS A 53 -15.19 -8.36 -5.58
CA LYS A 53 -14.21 -9.42 -5.88
C LYS A 53 -13.64 -10.03 -4.61
N LEU A 54 -13.31 -9.22 -3.61
CA LEU A 54 -12.85 -9.69 -2.31
C LEU A 54 -13.92 -10.51 -1.57
N ARG A 55 -15.18 -10.08 -1.61
CA ARG A 55 -16.33 -10.82 -1.03
C ARG A 55 -16.59 -12.15 -1.75
N ASN A 56 -16.35 -12.20 -3.06
CA ASN A 56 -16.42 -13.43 -3.85
C ASN A 56 -15.28 -14.41 -3.53
N GLY A 57 -14.35 -14.07 -2.63
CA GLY A 57 -13.20 -14.91 -2.28
C GLY A 57 -12.03 -14.78 -3.25
N THR A 58 -12.02 -13.75 -4.12
CA THR A 58 -10.87 -13.47 -4.97
C THR A 58 -9.70 -13.02 -4.10
N LYS A 59 -8.49 -13.49 -4.42
CA LYS A 59 -7.28 -13.10 -3.70
C LYS A 59 -7.05 -11.59 -3.83
N PHE A 60 -6.72 -10.95 -2.72
CA PHE A 60 -6.44 -9.52 -2.69
C PHE A 60 -5.33 -9.08 -3.65
N ASP A 61 -4.34 -9.95 -3.90
CA ASP A 61 -3.28 -9.70 -4.87
C ASP A 61 -3.81 -9.46 -6.30
N GLU A 62 -4.78 -10.27 -6.71
CA GLU A 62 -5.40 -10.19 -8.04
C GLU A 62 -6.26 -8.93 -8.14
N VAL A 63 -7.08 -8.68 -7.12
CA VAL A 63 -7.90 -7.47 -7.04
C VAL A 63 -7.03 -6.22 -7.04
N ALA A 64 -5.92 -6.24 -6.31
CA ALA A 64 -4.98 -5.13 -6.31
C ALA A 64 -4.30 -4.94 -7.68
N ARG A 65 -4.01 -6.02 -8.42
CA ARG A 65 -3.44 -5.93 -9.77
C ARG A 65 -4.41 -5.29 -10.78
N GLU A 66 -5.69 -5.61 -10.67
CA GLU A 66 -6.71 -5.09 -11.59
C GLU A 66 -7.20 -3.69 -11.21
N PHE A 67 -7.45 -3.45 -9.92
CA PHE A 67 -8.18 -2.27 -9.45
C PHE A 67 -7.31 -1.22 -8.77
N SER A 68 -6.13 -1.60 -8.26
CA SER A 68 -5.27 -0.64 -7.58
C SER A 68 -4.62 0.31 -8.57
N GLU A 69 -4.54 1.58 -8.20
CA GLU A 69 -3.81 2.62 -8.90
C GLU A 69 -2.43 2.84 -8.27
N ASP A 70 -2.19 2.28 -7.08
CA ASP A 70 -0.86 2.19 -6.46
C ASP A 70 -0.41 0.73 -6.30
N LYS A 71 0.88 0.48 -6.56
CA LYS A 71 1.51 -0.85 -6.42
C LYS A 71 0.75 -2.01 -7.08
N ALA A 72 -0.08 -1.73 -8.09
CA ALA A 72 -0.89 -2.73 -8.79
C ALA A 72 -0.05 -3.91 -9.30
N ARG A 73 1.10 -3.61 -9.93
CA ARG A 73 2.06 -4.63 -10.41
C ARG A 73 2.56 -5.60 -9.34
N GLN A 74 2.56 -5.19 -8.07
CA GLN A 74 3.00 -6.01 -6.93
C GLN A 74 1.81 -6.57 -6.14
N GLY A 75 0.60 -6.54 -6.71
CA GLY A 75 -0.61 -6.96 -6.01
C GLY A 75 -0.87 -6.15 -4.74
N GLY A 76 -0.54 -4.85 -4.80
CA GLY A 76 -0.74 -3.94 -3.68
C GLY A 76 0.25 -4.14 -2.53
N ALA A 77 1.24 -5.02 -2.67
CA ALA A 77 2.19 -5.29 -1.59
C ALA A 77 3.04 -4.06 -1.26
N LEU A 78 2.85 -3.51 -0.06
CA LEU A 78 3.71 -2.46 0.49
C LEU A 78 4.97 -3.05 1.12
N GLY A 79 4.93 -4.33 1.48
CA GLY A 79 5.98 -5.02 2.20
C GLY A 79 6.02 -4.59 3.66
N TRP A 80 7.16 -4.85 4.32
CA TRP A 80 7.39 -4.46 5.70
C TRP A 80 7.55 -2.94 5.82
N LYS A 81 6.59 -2.30 6.48
CA LYS A 81 6.57 -0.87 6.77
C LYS A 81 6.74 -0.64 8.26
N VAL A 82 7.68 0.22 8.62
CA VAL A 82 7.93 0.57 10.02
C VAL A 82 6.86 1.53 10.54
N ARG A 83 6.59 1.45 11.85
CA ARG A 83 5.76 2.45 12.55
C ARG A 83 6.36 3.85 12.32
N GLY A 84 5.54 4.81 11.90
CA GLY A 84 5.92 6.19 11.60
C GLY A 84 6.25 6.48 10.13
N SER A 85 6.34 5.46 9.26
CA SER A 85 6.60 5.67 7.83
C SER A 85 5.35 5.70 6.96
N LEU A 86 4.17 5.52 7.55
CA LEU A 86 2.87 5.53 6.87
C LEU A 86 2.01 6.69 7.37
N HIS A 87 0.99 7.05 6.59
CA HIS A 87 0.03 8.08 6.99
C HIS A 87 -0.64 7.68 8.32
N GLY A 88 -0.84 8.62 9.25
CA GLY A 88 -1.32 8.31 10.60
C GLY A 88 -2.60 7.48 10.63
N ASP A 89 -3.61 7.84 9.83
CA ASP A 89 -4.86 7.06 9.71
C ASP A 89 -4.65 5.68 9.08
N PHE A 90 -3.83 5.61 8.04
CA PHE A 90 -3.48 4.35 7.36
C PHE A 90 -2.80 3.40 8.33
N GLU A 91 -1.80 3.90 9.05
CA GLU A 91 -1.06 3.13 10.05
C GLU A 91 -1.97 2.69 11.17
N LYS A 92 -2.76 3.61 11.75
CA LYS A 92 -3.64 3.28 12.87
C LYS A 92 -4.60 2.16 12.50
N ILE A 93 -5.21 2.24 11.31
CA ILE A 93 -6.11 1.21 10.79
C ILE A 93 -5.37 -0.10 10.53
N ALA A 94 -4.18 -0.05 9.94
CA ALA A 94 -3.37 -1.24 9.69
C ALA A 94 -2.92 -1.93 11.01
N TYR A 95 -2.62 -1.16 12.06
CA TYR A 95 -2.25 -1.73 13.37
C TYR A 95 -3.47 -2.24 14.15
N ASP A 96 -4.63 -1.59 13.97
CA ASP A 96 -5.91 -2.02 14.53
C ASP A 96 -6.40 -3.32 13.88
N LEU A 97 -6.14 -3.47 12.57
CA LEU A 97 -6.34 -4.72 11.84
C LEU A 97 -5.49 -5.85 12.41
N GLU A 98 -6.14 -7.00 12.63
CA GLU A 98 -5.42 -8.23 12.92
C GLU A 98 -4.75 -8.79 11.65
N PRO A 99 -3.48 -9.20 11.75
CA PRO A 99 -2.79 -9.86 10.65
C PRO A 99 -3.56 -11.11 10.25
N SER A 100 -3.91 -11.20 8.96
CA SER A 100 -4.78 -12.24 8.42
C SER A 100 -4.23 -12.79 7.11
N THR A 101 -4.69 -13.98 6.74
CA THR A 101 -4.27 -14.69 5.54
C THR A 101 -5.20 -14.45 4.36
N THR A 102 -4.72 -14.73 3.15
CA THR A 102 -5.45 -14.54 1.88
C THR A 102 -6.78 -15.30 1.79
N GLY A 103 -6.99 -16.34 2.61
CA GLY A 103 -8.27 -17.08 2.69
C GLY A 103 -9.34 -16.43 3.58
N ASN A 104 -8.94 -15.57 4.53
CA ASN A 104 -9.83 -14.74 5.34
C ASN A 104 -9.21 -13.35 5.47
N PRO A 105 -9.07 -12.60 4.36
CA PRO A 105 -8.36 -11.33 4.40
C PRO A 105 -9.17 -10.32 5.22
N LYS A 106 -8.70 -9.97 6.42
CA LYS A 106 -9.19 -8.80 7.14
C LYS A 106 -8.63 -7.57 6.45
N TYR A 107 -9.52 -6.84 5.78
CA TYR A 107 -9.20 -5.58 5.17
C TYR A 107 -9.99 -4.44 5.80
N ALA A 108 -9.41 -3.24 5.78
CA ALA A 108 -10.07 -2.03 6.23
C ALA A 108 -9.95 -0.95 5.17
N GLU A 109 -10.98 -0.13 5.09
CA GLU A 109 -11.04 1.00 4.19
C GLU A 109 -10.57 2.29 4.90
N VAL A 110 -9.73 3.04 4.21
CA VAL A 110 -9.20 4.32 4.63
C VAL A 110 -9.40 5.29 3.49
N LYS A 111 -10.20 6.33 3.72
CA LYS A 111 -10.37 7.40 2.75
C LYS A 111 -9.27 8.44 3.00
N THR A 112 -8.49 8.74 1.97
CA THR A 112 -7.50 9.82 1.99
C THR A 112 -7.84 10.84 0.91
N GLY A 113 -7.06 11.93 0.81
CA GLY A 113 -7.19 12.88 -0.29
C GLY A 113 -6.92 12.29 -1.68
N HIS A 114 -6.26 11.13 -1.75
CA HIS A 114 -5.99 10.40 -2.98
C HIS A 114 -7.12 9.45 -3.39
N GLY A 115 -8.14 9.27 -2.55
CA GLY A 115 -9.26 8.36 -2.80
C GLY A 115 -9.44 7.32 -1.71
N TYR A 116 -9.82 6.11 -2.12
CA TYR A 116 -10.13 5.01 -1.22
C TYR A 116 -8.97 4.03 -1.18
N HIS A 117 -8.39 3.84 0.00
CA HIS A 117 -7.39 2.82 0.24
C HIS A 117 -8.02 1.66 0.97
N ILE A 118 -7.86 0.45 0.46
CA ILE A 118 -8.21 -0.78 1.16
C ILE A 118 -6.90 -1.38 1.66
N ILE A 119 -6.75 -1.62 2.95
CA ILE A 119 -5.52 -2.13 3.56
C ILE A 119 -5.79 -3.54 4.04
N MET A 120 -4.85 -4.44 3.80
CA MET A 120 -4.79 -5.74 4.45
C MET A 120 -3.45 -5.89 5.14
N VAL A 121 -3.43 -6.47 6.34
CA VAL A 121 -2.18 -6.81 7.04
C VAL A 121 -1.97 -8.32 6.98
N GLU A 122 -0.80 -8.72 6.49
CA GLU A 122 -0.38 -10.13 6.44
C GLU A 122 0.44 -10.51 7.67
N GLY A 123 1.11 -9.55 8.30
CA GLY A 123 1.93 -9.81 9.48
C GLY A 123 2.35 -8.53 10.20
N ARG A 124 2.66 -8.64 11.49
CA ARG A 124 3.24 -7.56 12.29
C ARG A 124 4.34 -8.12 13.18
N LYS A 125 5.46 -7.42 13.31
CA LYS A 125 6.63 -7.82 14.12
C LYS A 125 7.27 -6.63 14.80
#